data_AF-K9WKM2-F1
#
_entry.id   AF-K9WKM2-F1
#
_cell.length_a   1.000
_cell.length_b   1.000
_cell.length_c   1.000
_cell.angle_alpha   90.00
_cell.angle_beta   90.00
_cell.angle_gamma   90.00
#
_symmetry.space_group_name_H-M   'P 1'
#
loop_
_entity.id
_entity.type
_entity.pdbx_description
1 polymer ?
#
loop_
_entity_poly.entity_id
_entity_poly.type
_entity_poly.pdbx_seq_one_letter_code
_entity_poly.pdbx_strand_id
1 'polypeptide(L)'
;MQRTVAPLSQSKSQYSFEMSDNIYQQLGSLSSTTISLQYGPTSFLTFKVYEASEGMIQRQGGEAIALQCLIRGTVYKLTHEHLYQLSNRELSELLNHLGIQDKHFNLD
;
A
#
# COMPACT_ATOMS: atom_id res chain seq x y z
N MET A 1 69.22 -5.50 -19.15
CA MET A 1 68.29 -4.52 -18.52
C MET A 1 66.90 -5.16 -18.47
N GLN A 2 66.51 -5.71 -17.33
CA GLN A 2 65.22 -6.39 -17.14
C GLN A 2 64.18 -5.36 -16.70
N ARG A 3 63.05 -5.26 -17.42
CA ARG A 3 61.91 -4.42 -17.05
C ARG A 3 61.01 -5.21 -16.10
N THR A 4 60.97 -4.80 -14.85
CA THR A 4 60.05 -5.31 -13.83
C THR A 4 58.66 -4.71 -14.09
N VAL A 5 57.66 -5.57 -14.30
CA VAL A 5 56.26 -5.17 -14.47
C VAL A 5 55.61 -5.13 -13.07
N ALA A 6 55.10 -3.97 -12.67
CA ALA A 6 54.37 -3.84 -11.40
C ALA A 6 52.97 -4.49 -11.53
N PRO A 7 52.48 -5.22 -10.52
CA PRO A 7 51.11 -5.71 -10.52
C PRO A 7 50.15 -4.55 -10.25
N LEU A 8 49.16 -4.36 -11.13
CA LEU A 8 48.03 -3.46 -10.88
C LEU A 8 47.26 -3.95 -9.65
N SER A 9 47.23 -3.13 -8.60
CA SER A 9 46.30 -3.27 -7.47
C SER A 9 44.87 -3.31 -8.01
N GLN A 10 44.24 -4.49 -7.94
CA GLN A 10 42.81 -4.63 -8.09
C GLN A 10 42.14 -3.97 -6.88
N SER A 11 41.55 -2.79 -7.11
CA SER A 11 40.58 -2.20 -6.19
C SER A 11 39.39 -3.15 -6.11
N LYS A 12 39.29 -3.91 -5.01
CA LYS A 12 38.08 -4.65 -4.67
C LYS A 12 37.05 -3.60 -4.25
N SER A 13 36.13 -3.29 -5.15
CA SER A 13 34.91 -2.53 -4.85
C SER A 13 34.14 -3.30 -3.78
N GLN A 14 34.32 -2.91 -2.52
CA GLN A 14 33.58 -3.43 -1.40
C GLN A 14 32.21 -2.74 -1.43
N TYR A 15 31.26 -3.33 -2.16
CA TYR A 15 29.86 -2.93 -2.06
C TYR A 15 29.33 -3.41 -0.70
N SER A 16 29.52 -2.58 0.33
CA SER A 16 28.72 -2.66 1.54
C SER A 16 27.33 -2.17 1.17
N PHE A 17 26.40 -3.09 0.97
CA PHE A 17 24.98 -2.75 0.93
C PHE A 17 24.58 -2.37 2.36
N GLU A 18 24.71 -1.09 2.70
CA GLU A 18 24.09 -0.52 3.89
C GLU A 18 22.59 -0.63 3.67
N MET A 19 22.00 -1.70 4.21
CA MET A 19 20.56 -1.85 4.32
C MET A 19 20.12 -0.81 5.35
N SER A 20 19.90 0.41 4.86
CA SER A 20 19.55 1.57 5.65
C SER A 20 18.40 1.23 6.60
N ASP A 21 18.60 1.48 7.90
CA ASP A 21 17.62 1.34 8.99
C ASP A 21 16.23 1.93 8.68
N ASN A 22 16.16 2.77 7.65
CA ASN A 22 14.95 3.34 7.06
C ASN A 22 13.92 2.28 6.62
N ILE A 23 14.34 1.14 6.05
CA ILE A 23 13.39 0.09 5.60
C ILE A 23 12.73 -0.58 6.81
N TYR A 24 13.48 -0.84 7.88
CA TYR A 24 12.91 -1.42 9.11
C TYR A 24 12.00 -0.44 9.86
N GLN A 25 12.29 0.87 9.81
CA GLN A 25 11.36 1.88 10.34
C GLN A 25 10.08 2.01 9.50
N GLN A 26 10.15 1.81 8.18
CA GLN A 26 8.96 1.76 7.32
C GLN A 26 8.10 0.48 7.57
N LEU A 27 8.73 -0.66 7.85
CA LEU A 27 8.03 -1.91 8.19
C LEU A 27 7.40 -1.89 9.58
N GLY A 28 7.91 -1.06 10.50
CA GLY A 28 7.35 -0.86 11.85
C GLY A 28 6.04 -0.07 11.91
N SER A 29 5.60 0.51 10.78
CA SER A 29 4.42 1.37 10.68
C SER A 29 3.30 0.77 9.81
N LEU A 30 3.30 -0.55 9.59
CA LEU A 30 2.16 -1.19 8.93
C LEU A 30 0.93 -1.04 9.82
N SER A 31 -0.06 -0.26 9.36
CA SER A 31 -1.29 -0.03 10.13
C SER A 31 -1.93 -1.38 10.50
N SER A 32 -2.05 -1.63 11.80
CA SER A 32 -2.68 -2.83 12.35
C SER A 32 -4.21 -2.74 12.36
N THR A 33 -4.77 -1.64 11.88
CA THR A 33 -6.22 -1.40 11.82
C THR A 33 -6.89 -2.49 11.00
N THR A 34 -7.87 -3.13 11.62
CA THR A 34 -8.68 -4.18 11.00
C THR A 34 -9.99 -3.56 10.55
N ILE A 35 -10.27 -3.67 9.26
CA ILE A 35 -11.51 -3.27 8.62
C ILE A 35 -12.40 -4.50 8.47
N SER A 36 -13.68 -4.36 8.77
CA SER A 36 -14.69 -5.39 8.53
C SER A 36 -15.90 -4.79 7.85
N LEU A 37 -16.17 -5.19 6.62
CA LEU A 37 -17.24 -4.67 5.77
C LEU A 37 -18.25 -5.76 5.46
N GLN A 38 -19.54 -5.47 5.53
CA GLN A 38 -20.55 -6.34 4.96
C GLN A 38 -20.46 -6.26 3.43
N TYR A 39 -20.08 -7.37 2.81
CA TYR A 39 -19.86 -7.47 1.36
C TYR A 39 -20.97 -8.26 0.64
N GLY A 40 -21.85 -8.89 1.41
CA GLY A 40 -23.02 -9.59 0.92
C GLY A 40 -24.03 -9.82 2.06
N PRO A 41 -25.19 -10.43 1.78
CA PRO A 41 -26.28 -10.55 2.76
C PRO A 41 -25.85 -11.24 4.06
N THR A 42 -24.92 -12.18 3.97
CA THR A 42 -24.43 -12.98 5.10
C THR A 42 -22.89 -13.07 5.13
N SER A 43 -22.19 -12.23 4.37
CA SER A 43 -20.74 -12.33 4.20
C SER A 43 -20.04 -11.02 4.54
N PHE A 44 -18.97 -11.12 5.31
CA PHE A 44 -18.11 -10.01 5.65
C PHE A 44 -16.74 -10.16 4.99
N LEU A 45 -16.21 -9.04 4.50
CA LEU A 45 -14.83 -8.90 4.10
C LEU A 45 -14.05 -8.29 5.27
N THR A 46 -13.22 -9.09 5.91
CA THR A 46 -12.36 -8.65 7.02
C THR A 46 -10.89 -8.72 6.63
N PHE A 47 -10.22 -7.58 6.73
CA PHE A 47 -8.81 -7.43 6.37
C PHE A 47 -8.14 -6.35 7.22
N LYS A 48 -6.83 -6.45 7.38
CA LYS A 48 -6.00 -5.38 7.94
C LYS A 48 -5.61 -4.43 6.82
N VAL A 49 -5.50 -3.15 7.13
CA VAL A 49 -5.18 -2.10 6.15
C VAL A 49 -3.92 -2.46 5.33
N TYR A 50 -2.87 -2.98 5.96
CA TYR A 50 -1.65 -3.38 5.26
C TYR A 50 -1.80 -4.52 4.24
N GLU A 51 -2.91 -5.25 4.27
CA GLU A 51 -3.21 -6.34 3.32
C GLU A 51 -3.84 -5.80 2.03
N ALA A 52 -4.21 -4.52 2.00
CA ALA A 52 -4.69 -3.82 0.82
C ALA A 52 -3.51 -3.19 0.07
N SER A 53 -3.54 -3.24 -1.26
CA SER A 53 -2.53 -2.70 -2.16
C SER A 53 -3.21 -2.18 -3.43
N GLU A 54 -2.48 -1.41 -4.23
CA GLU A 54 -2.94 -0.95 -5.57
C GLU A 54 -4.36 -0.36 -5.55
N GLY A 55 -4.53 0.76 -4.87
CA GLY A 55 -5.81 1.44 -4.75
C GLY A 55 -6.04 2.46 -5.86
N MET A 56 -7.22 2.45 -6.46
CA MET A 56 -7.64 3.49 -7.38
C MET A 56 -9.11 3.83 -7.22
N ILE A 57 -9.43 5.07 -7.55
CA ILE A 57 -10.81 5.54 -7.57
C ILE A 57 -11.40 5.29 -8.95
N GLN A 58 -12.54 4.61 -8.98
CA GLN A 58 -13.33 4.41 -10.19
C GLN A 58 -14.62 5.20 -10.12
N ARG A 59 -14.86 6.00 -11.16
CA ARG A 59 -16.16 6.62 -11.41
C ARG A 59 -17.06 5.61 -12.11
N GLN A 60 -18.19 5.29 -11.49
CA GLN A 60 -19.28 4.56 -12.12
C GLN A 60 -20.25 5.60 -12.71
N GLY A 61 -20.92 5.25 -13.81
CA GLY A 61 -21.80 6.20 -14.51
C GLY A 61 -22.78 6.90 -13.56
N GLY A 62 -22.89 8.23 -13.65
CA GLY A 62 -23.77 9.02 -12.79
C GLY A 62 -23.17 9.47 -11.45
N GLU A 63 -21.86 9.74 -11.39
CA GLU A 63 -21.14 10.31 -10.23
C GLU A 63 -20.80 9.35 -9.08
N ALA A 64 -21.31 8.12 -9.08
CA ALA A 64 -21.00 7.16 -8.03
C ALA A 64 -19.50 6.80 -8.00
N ILE A 65 -18.86 7.01 -6.87
CA ILE A 65 -17.44 6.71 -6.64
C ILE A 65 -17.29 5.34 -5.98
N ALA A 66 -16.38 4.52 -6.49
CA ALA A 66 -15.93 3.30 -5.82
C ALA A 66 -14.41 3.30 -5.64
N LEU A 67 -13.97 2.72 -4.53
CA LEU A 67 -12.58 2.36 -4.33
C LEU A 67 -12.37 0.95 -4.89
N GLN A 68 -11.54 0.82 -5.93
CA GLN A 68 -11.03 -0.49 -6.33
C GLN A 68 -9.65 -0.68 -5.69
N CYS A 69 -9.44 -1.80 -5.00
CA CYS A 69 -8.15 -2.13 -4.40
C CYS A 69 -7.90 -3.64 -4.42
N LEU A 70 -6.63 -4.02 -4.34
CA LEU A 70 -6.19 -5.41 -4.26
C LEU A 70 -6.03 -5.80 -2.79
N ILE A 71 -6.85 -6.71 -2.27
CA ILE A 71 -6.77 -7.20 -0.89
C ILE A 71 -6.38 -8.68 -0.94
N ARG A 72 -5.24 -9.03 -0.33
CA ARG A 72 -4.70 -10.41 -0.34
C ARG A 72 -4.64 -11.03 -1.75
N GLY A 73 -4.27 -10.25 -2.76
CA GLY A 73 -4.17 -10.69 -4.15
C GLY A 73 -5.51 -10.81 -4.90
N THR A 74 -6.63 -10.42 -4.28
CA THR A 74 -7.95 -10.39 -4.94
C THR A 74 -8.42 -8.95 -5.11
N VAL A 75 -8.91 -8.61 -6.31
CA VAL A 75 -9.42 -7.27 -6.59
C VAL A 75 -10.83 -7.12 -6.01
N TYR A 76 -11.01 -6.15 -5.13
CA TYR A 76 -12.30 -5.78 -4.57
C TYR A 76 -12.72 -4.40 -5.05
N LYS A 77 -14.04 -4.25 -5.19
CA LYS A 77 -14.69 -2.96 -5.43
C LYS A 77 -15.49 -2.59 -4.20
N LEU A 78 -15.07 -1.55 -3.50
CA LEU A 78 -15.76 -0.98 -2.35
C LEU A 78 -16.61 0.20 -2.86
N THR A 79 -17.93 0.04 -2.83
CA THR A 79 -18.89 1.06 -3.24
C THR A 79 -19.07 2.09 -2.13
N HIS A 80 -19.82 3.16 -2.42
CA HIS A 80 -20.23 4.13 -1.41
C HIS A 80 -20.83 3.47 -0.15
N GLU A 81 -21.71 2.48 -0.32
CA GLU A 81 -22.33 1.73 0.79
C GLU A 81 -21.30 0.97 1.64
N HIS A 82 -20.25 0.43 1.02
CA HIS A 82 -19.17 -0.21 1.76
C HIS A 82 -18.33 0.83 2.52
N LEU A 83 -17.99 1.94 1.87
CA LEU A 83 -17.16 2.99 2.48
C LEU A 83 -17.87 3.71 3.63
N TYR A 84 -19.20 3.84 3.57
CA TYR A 84 -20.01 4.42 4.64
C TYR A 84 -20.07 3.55 5.92
N GLN A 85 -19.70 2.27 5.82
CA GLN A 85 -19.57 1.40 7.00
C GLN A 85 -18.26 1.65 7.76
N LEU A 86 -17.27 2.32 7.14
CA LEU A 86 -16.00 2.64 7.77
C LEU A 86 -16.14 3.89 8.65
N SER A 87 -15.50 3.85 9.81
CA SER A 87 -15.24 5.09 10.53
C SER A 87 -14.30 5.99 9.73
N ASN A 88 -14.38 7.31 9.96
CA ASN A 88 -13.48 8.28 9.33
C ASN A 88 -11.99 7.92 9.54
N ARG A 89 -11.66 7.32 10.68
CA ARG A 89 -10.30 6.84 10.97
C ARG A 89 -9.91 5.67 10.06
N GLU A 90 -10.75 4.63 9.96
CA GLU A 90 -10.48 3.47 9.10
C GLU A 90 -10.38 3.86 7.64
N LEU A 91 -11.30 4.72 7.18
CA LEU A 91 -11.28 5.25 5.82
C LEU A 91 -9.99 6.02 5.56
N SER A 92 -9.64 6.98 6.43
CA SER A 92 -8.42 7.77 6.28
C SER A 92 -7.17 6.90 6.29
N GLU A 93 -7.06 5.93 7.20
CA GLU A 93 -5.94 5.00 7.23
C GLU A 93 -5.85 4.14 5.96
N LEU A 94 -6.98 3.64 5.45
CA LEU A 94 -7.04 2.89 4.21
C LEU A 94 -6.62 3.73 3.00
N LEU A 95 -7.16 4.94 2.85
CA LEU A 95 -6.83 5.85 1.75
C LEU A 95 -5.37 6.28 1.79
N ASN A 96 -4.85 6.62 2.98
CA ASN A 96 -3.44 6.95 3.18
C ASN A 96 -2.54 5.76 2.85
N HIS A 97 -2.91 4.55 3.27
CA HIS A 97 -2.16 3.34 2.97
C HIS A 97 -2.11 3.05 1.46
N LEU A 98 -3.21 3.29 0.76
CA LEU A 98 -3.32 3.13 -0.69
C LEU A 98 -2.72 4.32 -1.49
N GLY A 99 -2.23 5.36 -0.82
CA GLY A 99 -1.70 6.57 -1.47
C GLY A 99 -2.75 7.42 -2.17
N ILE A 100 -4.02 7.29 -1.78
CA ILE A 100 -5.15 8.00 -2.38
C ILE A 100 -5.41 9.29 -1.60
N GLN A 101 -5.41 10.43 -2.29
CA GLN A 101 -5.73 11.71 -1.66
C GLN A 101 -7.23 11.83 -1.39
N ASP A 102 -7.55 12.18 -0.14
CA ASP A 102 -8.92 12.26 0.40
C ASP A 102 -9.84 13.21 -0.41
N LYS A 103 -9.25 14.23 -1.06
CA LYS A 103 -9.95 15.19 -1.95
C LYS A 103 -10.71 14.56 -3.12
N HIS A 104 -10.53 13.27 -3.37
CA HIS A 104 -11.24 12.53 -4.41
C HIS A 104 -12.43 11.72 -3.89
N PHE A 105 -12.61 11.62 -2.58
CA PHE A 105 -13.79 11.04 -1.93
C PHE A 105 -14.62 12.16 -1.33
N ASN A 106 -15.70 12.54 -2.02
CA ASN A 106 -16.77 13.31 -1.38
C ASN A 106 -17.87 12.28 -1.06
N LEU A 107 -18.02 11.96 0.23
CA LEU A 107 -19.05 11.02 0.74
C LEU A 107 -20.28 11.77 1.29
N ASP A 108 -20.37 13.08 1.01
CA ASP A 108 -21.50 13.96 1.36
C ASP A 108 -22.68 13.81 0.38
#